data_AF-A0A3B0VB52-F1
#
_entry.id   AF-A0A3B0VB52-F1
#
_cell.length_a   1.000
_cell.length_b   1.000
_cell.length_c   1.000
_cell.angle_alpha   90.00
_cell.angle_beta   90.00
_cell.angle_gamma   90.00
#
_symmetry.space_group_name_H-M   'P 1'
#
loop_
_entity.id
_entity.type
_entity.pdbx_description
1 polymer ?
#
loop_
_entity_poly.entity_id
_entity_poly.type
_entity_poly.pdbx_seq_one_letter_code
_entity_poly.pdbx_strand_id
1 'polypeptide(L)' 'MIDFRVPLEMEGVKIMLGDIVFADIDGVCIIPKQAEEEVFAKSVEKARGEKTVRKAIESGMSAADAFKKFGIM' A
#
# COMPACT_ATOMS: atom_id res chain seq x y z
N MET A 1 9.05 -27.30 -20.71
CA MET A 1 10.10 -26.82 -19.79
C MET A 1 9.41 -25.91 -18.79
N ILE A 2 9.69 -26.05 -17.49
CA ILE A 2 9.11 -25.19 -16.43
C ILE A 2 10.30 -24.51 -15.75
N ASP A 3 10.31 -23.19 -15.76
CA ASP A 3 11.37 -22.39 -15.13
C ASP A 3 11.02 -22.08 -13.67
N PHE A 4 12.03 -22.07 -12.81
CA PHE A 4 11.88 -21.80 -11.38
C PHE A 4 12.87 -20.73 -10.94
N ARG A 5 12.38 -19.79 -10.11
CA ARG A 5 13.19 -18.67 -9.60
C ARG A 5 13.79 -17.81 -10.72
N VAL A 6 13.01 -17.55 -11.76
CA VAL A 6 13.35 -16.59 -12.81
C VAL A 6 12.53 -15.32 -12.61
N PRO A 7 13.02 -14.15 -13.07
CA PRO A 7 12.22 -12.94 -13.13
C PRO A 7 10.91 -13.15 -13.88
N LEU A 8 9.82 -12.55 -13.39
CA LEU A 8 8.52 -12.59 -14.04
C LEU A 8 8.08 -11.18 -14.41
N GLU A 9 7.23 -11.07 -15.43
CA GLU A 9 6.52 -9.85 -15.77
C GLU A 9 5.04 -10.17 -15.93
N MET A 10 4.19 -9.47 -15.18
CA MET A 10 2.74 -9.63 -15.21
C MET A 10 2.10 -8.26 -15.33
N GLU A 11 1.36 -8.02 -16.42
CA GLU A 11 0.70 -6.72 -16.68
C GLU A 11 1.66 -5.51 -16.58
N GLY A 12 2.90 -5.68 -17.02
CA GLY A 12 3.95 -4.65 -16.95
C GLY A 12 4.62 -4.48 -15.58
N VAL A 13 4.20 -5.26 -14.57
CA VAL A 13 4.85 -5.33 -13.26
C VAL A 13 5.95 -6.39 -13.29
N LYS A 14 7.19 -5.98 -13.00
CA LYS A 14 8.32 -6.89 -12.85
C LYS A 14 8.37 -7.44 -11.43
N ILE A 15 8.56 -8.76 -11.33
CA ILE A 15 8.65 -9.49 -10.07
C ILE A 15 10.00 -10.19 -10.05
N MET A 16 10.84 -9.76 -9.11
CA MET A 16 12.17 -10.28 -8.91
C MET A 16 12.20 -11.22 -7.71
N LEU A 17 13.21 -12.08 -7.66
CA LEU A 17 13.47 -12.87 -6.47
C LEU A 17 13.72 -11.96 -5.26
N GLY A 18 12.99 -12.20 -4.18
CA GLY A 18 13.10 -11.44 -2.95
C GLY A 18 12.10 -10.30 -2.82
N ASP A 19 11.38 -9.96 -3.89
CA ASP A 19 10.23 -9.05 -3.78
C ASP A 19 9.14 -9.67 -2.92
N ILE A 20 8.38 -8.81 -2.23
CA ILE A 20 7.31 -9.23 -1.33
C ILE A 20 5.99 -9.17 -2.08
N VAL A 21 5.25 -10.26 -2.05
CA VAL A 21 3.89 -10.32 -2.58
C VAL A 21 2.92 -10.06 -1.43
N PHE A 22 2.23 -8.93 -1.48
CA PHE A 22 1.13 -8.62 -0.57
C PHE A 22 -0.19 -8.76 -1.31
N ALA A 23 -1.18 -9.44 -0.72
CA ALA A 23 -2.46 -9.67 -1.38
C ALA A 23 -3.60 -9.70 -0.37
N ASP A 24 -4.74 -9.16 -0.78
CA ASP A 24 -6.00 -9.18 -0.03
C ASP A 24 -7.19 -9.34 -0.99
N ILE A 25 -8.38 -8.92 -0.55
CA ILE A 25 -9.61 -9.00 -1.35
C ILE A 25 -9.64 -7.99 -2.51
N ASP A 26 -8.89 -6.89 -2.41
CA ASP A 26 -8.86 -5.85 -3.44
C ASP A 26 -7.87 -6.19 -4.56
N GLY A 27 -6.81 -6.93 -4.24
CA GLY A 27 -5.91 -7.48 -5.26
C GLY A 27 -4.54 -7.87 -4.74
N VAL A 28 -3.54 -7.74 -5.62
CA VAL A 28 -2.15 -8.12 -5.36
C VAL A 28 -1.24 -6.92 -5.61
N CYS A 29 -0.34 -6.65 -4.67
CA CYS A 29 0.70 -5.64 -4.75
C CYS A 29 2.07 -6.28 -4.61
N ILE A 30 2.97 -5.97 -5.55
CA ILE A 30 4.36 -6.42 -5.52
C ILE A 30 5.20 -5.29 -4.93
N ILE A 31 5.89 -5.58 -3.83
CA ILE A 31 6.76 -4.63 -3.13
C ILE A 31 8.21 -5.00 -3.45
N PRO A 32 8.95 -4.15 -4.17
CA PRO A 32 10.35 -4.40 -4.46
C PRO A 32 11.17 -4.56 -3.19
N LYS A 33 12.12 -5.50 -3.16
CA LYS A 33 12.96 -5.75 -1.98
C LYS A 33 13.68 -4.49 -1.47
N GLN A 34 14.07 -3.59 -2.37
CA GLN A 34 14.77 -2.34 -2.03
C GLN A 34 13.87 -1.31 -1.34
N ALA A 35 12.55 -1.43 -1.51
CA ALA A 35 11.57 -0.51 -0.94
C ALA A 35 10.85 -1.09 0.30
N GLU A 36 11.21 -2.30 0.73
CA GLU A 36 10.55 -3.01 1.84
C GLU A 36 10.40 -2.13 3.08
N GLU A 37 11.50 -1.67 3.68
CA GLU A 37 11.44 -0.93 4.95
C GLU A 37 10.61 0.36 4.83
N GLU A 38 10.77 1.08 3.73
CA GLU A 38 10.05 2.33 3.48
C GLU A 38 8.56 2.10 3.31
N VAL A 39 8.16 1.11 2.50
CA VAL A 39 6.76 0.80 2.22
C VAL A 39 6.07 0.31 3.49
N PHE A 40 6.71 -0.56 4.27
CA PHE A 40 6.15 -1.02 5.55
C PHE A 40 6.03 0.11 6.57
N ALA A 41 7.06 0.96 6.72
CA ALA A 41 7.00 2.09 7.64
C ALA A 41 5.87 3.08 7.27
N LYS A 42 5.82 3.50 6.01
CA LYS A 42 4.82 4.47 5.52
C LYS A 42 3.40 3.90 5.52
N SER A 43 3.22 2.63 5.18
CA SER A 43 1.89 2.00 5.19
C SER A 43 1.29 1.92 6.59
N VAL A 44 2.11 1.56 7.60
CA VAL A 44 1.68 1.54 9.01
C VAL A 44 1.35 2.95 9.51
N GLU A 45 2.16 3.95 9.15
CA GLU A 45 1.90 5.35 9.48
C GLU A 45 0.57 5.81 8.87
N LYS A 46 0.35 5.54 7.58
CA LYS A 46 -0.88 5.88 6.86
C LYS A 46 -2.11 5.23 7.49
N ALA A 47 -2.05 3.93 7.77
CA ALA A 47 -3.16 3.19 8.38
C ALA A 47 -3.56 3.76 9.75
N ARG A 48 -2.58 4.21 10.55
CA ARG A 48 -2.86 4.91 11.82
C ARG A 48 -3.49 6.28 11.58
N GLY A 49 -3.02 7.01 10.58
CA GLY A 49 -3.54 8.30 10.17
C GLY A 49 -5.00 8.25 9.69
N GLU A 50 -5.34 7.29 8.84
CA GLU A 50 -6.68 7.08 8.30
C GLU A 50 -7.72 6.84 9.39
N LYS A 51 -7.35 6.16 10.49
CA LYS A 51 -8.23 5.98 11.65
C LYS A 51 -8.65 7.33 12.28
N THR A 52 -7.78 8.33 12.25
CA THR A 52 -8.07 9.68 12.77
C THR A 52 -8.96 10.45 11.79
N VAL A 53 -8.68 10.34 10.49
CA VAL A 53 -9.53 10.92 9.43
C VAL A 53 -10.94 10.35 9.48
N ARG A 54 -11.09 9.03 9.62
CA ARG A 54 -12.38 8.35 9.74
C ARG A 54 -13.21 8.91 10.90
N LYS A 55 -12.61 9.04 12.09
CA LYS A 55 -13.29 9.62 13.27
C LYS A 55 -13.74 11.06 13.03
N ALA A 56 -12.93 11.87 12.35
CA ALA A 56 -13.28 13.25 12.04
C ALA A 56 -14.50 13.31 11.11
N ILE A 57 -14.54 12.45 10.09
CA ILE A 57 -15.66 12.36 9.15
C ILE A 57 -16.93 11.86 9.87
N GLU A 58 -16.83 10.81 10.68
CA GLU A 58 -17.93 10.28 11.50
C GLU A 58 -18.48 11.34 12.48
N SER A 59 -17.64 12.29 12.90
CA SER A 59 -18.03 13.40 13.78
C SER A 59 -18.60 14.62 13.03
N GLY A 60 -18.84 14.50 11.72
CA GLY A 60 -19.49 15.52 10.90
C GLY A 60 -18.55 16.41 10.08
N MET A 61 -17.24 16.14 10.05
CA MET A 61 -16.31 16.84 9.16
C MET A 61 -16.49 16.33 7.71
N SER A 62 -16.45 17.24 6.71
CA SER A 62 -16.47 16.82 5.32
C SER A 62 -15.17 16.10 4.94
N ALA A 63 -15.24 15.15 3.99
CA ALA A 63 -14.04 14.46 3.50
C ALA A 63 -12.99 15.44 2.91
N ALA A 64 -13.46 16.49 2.24
CA ALA A 64 -12.58 17.52 1.67
C ALA A 64 -11.83 18.30 2.77
N ASP A 65 -12.51 18.66 3.86
CA ASP A 65 -11.87 19.36 4.98
C ASP A 65 -10.95 18.44 5.78
N ALA A 66 -11.34 17.17 5.94
CA ALA A 66 -10.49 16.17 6.57
C ALA A 66 -9.18 15.96 5.77
N PHE A 67 -9.27 15.86 4.44
CA PHE A 67 -8.09 15.78 3.58
C PHE A 67 -7.22 17.04 3.66
N LYS A 68 -7.83 18.24 3.61
CA LYS A 68 -7.08 19.50 3.77
C LYS A 68 -6.37 19.60 5.12
N LYS A 69 -6.99 19.07 6.18
CA LYS A 69 -6.46 19.16 7.55
C LYS A 69 -5.37 18.12 7.83
N PHE A 70 -5.54 16.90 7.35
CA PHE A 70 -4.69 15.76 7.72
C PHE A 70 -3.76 15.30 6.59
N GLY A 71 -4.03 15.67 5.34
CA GLY A 71 -3.24 15.26 4.17
C GLY A 71 -3.28 13.76 3.88
N ILE A 72 -4.22 13.04 4.51
CA ILE A 72 -4.33 11.59 4.47
C ILE A 72 -5.69 11.25 3.86
N MET A 73 -5.67 10.34 2.88
CA MET A 73 -6.83 9.78 2.21
C MET A 73 -6.79 8.26 2.34
#